data_AF-A0A9W6XKW7-F1
#
_entry.id   AF-A0A9W6XKW7-F1
#
_cell.length_a   1.000
_cell.length_b   1.000
_cell.length_c   1.000
_cell.angle_alpha   90.00
_cell.angle_beta   90.00
_cell.angle_gamma   90.00
#
_symmetry.space_group_name_H-M   'P 1'
#
loop_
_entity.id
_entity.type
_entity.pdbx_description
1 polymer ?
#
loop_
_entity_poly.entity_id
_entity_poly.type
_entity_poly.pdbx_seq_one_letter_code
_entity_poly.pdbx_strand_id
1 'polypeptide(L)'
;MEQKQKRPYRKAGPFHVEFHGLQACLRSDKSQVNIKTMLVSHAFVDLWWLIREDRQFNKALFDLLGEQERDFMRYCLNKCKLLHEGLKVRIISFLMVS
;
A
#
# COMPACT_ATOMS: atom_id res chain seq x y z
N MET A 1 20.35 22.63 -11.73
CA MET A 1 19.00 22.12 -12.07
C MET A 1 19.00 20.63 -11.79
N GLU A 2 18.54 20.20 -10.62
CA GLU A 2 18.56 18.78 -10.23
C GLU A 2 17.56 17.97 -11.06
N GLN A 3 18.10 17.08 -11.90
CA GLN A 3 17.32 16.08 -12.62
C GLN A 3 16.88 14.99 -11.64
N LYS A 4 15.65 15.13 -11.14
CA LYS A 4 15.01 14.11 -10.30
C LYS A 4 14.68 12.89 -11.18
N GLN A 5 15.56 11.89 -11.10
CA GLN A 5 15.57 10.65 -11.86
C GLN A 5 14.20 9.93 -11.77
N LYS A 6 13.40 10.02 -12.84
CA LYS A 6 12.12 9.30 -12.97
C LYS A 6 12.42 7.82 -13.19
N ARG A 7 12.39 7.03 -12.10
CA ARG A 7 12.46 5.57 -12.16
C ARG A 7 11.34 5.04 -13.07
N PRO A 8 11.60 4.03 -13.93
CA PRO A 8 10.62 3.53 -14.89
C PRO A 8 9.41 2.95 -14.15
N TYR A 9 8.25 3.59 -14.34
CA TYR A 9 6.95 3.21 -13.80
C TYR A 9 6.54 1.86 -14.42
N ARG A 10 6.95 0.76 -13.79
CA ARG A 10 6.46 -0.58 -14.14
C ARG A 10 4.95 -0.57 -13.90
N LYS A 11 4.19 -0.99 -14.93
CA LYS A 11 2.71 -1.06 -14.98
C LYS A 11 2.12 -1.70 -13.71
N ALA A 12 1.99 -0.92 -12.64
CA ALA A 12 1.16 -1.26 -11.49
C ALA A 12 -0.29 -1.18 -11.97
N GLY A 13 -1.19 -1.99 -11.40
CA GLY A 13 -2.60 -1.99 -11.79
C GLY A 13 -3.26 -0.60 -11.71
N PRO A 14 -4.55 -0.49 -12.08
CA PRO A 14 -5.24 0.80 -12.21
C PRO A 14 -5.36 1.60 -10.90
N PHE A 15 -4.83 1.12 -9.78
CA PHE A 15 -4.86 1.79 -8.48
C PHE A 15 -3.47 1.76 -7.83
N HIS A 16 -3.05 2.89 -7.27
CA HIS A 16 -1.84 3.01 -6.46
C HIS A 16 -2.13 3.79 -5.18
N VAL A 17 -1.37 3.52 -4.13
CA VAL A 17 -1.42 4.30 -2.89
C VAL A 17 -0.27 5.30 -2.90
N GLU A 18 -0.62 6.57 -2.75
CA GLU A 18 0.29 7.70 -2.58
C GLU A 18 0.25 8.15 -1.13
N PHE A 19 1.40 8.57 -0.58
CA PHE A 19 1.49 9.09 0.78
C PHE A 19 1.91 10.54 0.76
N HIS A 20 1.14 11.39 1.43
CA HIS A 20 1.51 12.78 1.72
C HIS A 20 1.77 12.90 3.22
N GLY A 21 2.98 12.50 3.63
CA GLY A 21 3.31 12.32 5.05
C GLY A 21 2.52 11.15 5.65
N LEU A 22 1.69 11.43 6.65
CA LEU A 22 0.81 10.45 7.30
C LEU A 22 -0.55 10.29 6.61
N GLN A 23 -0.78 10.96 5.48
CA GLN A 23 -2.02 10.81 4.73
C GLN A 23 -1.82 9.79 3.60
N ALA A 24 -2.51 8.65 3.67
CA ALA A 24 -2.54 7.64 2.63
C ALA A 24 -3.72 7.88 1.68
N CYS A 25 -3.42 8.03 0.39
CA CYS A 25 -4.37 8.33 -0.67
C CYS A 25 -4.38 7.21 -1.71
N LEU A 26 -5.47 6.45 -1.79
CA LEU A 26 -5.70 5.50 -2.88
C LEU A 26 -6.19 6.26 -4.11
N ARG A 27 -5.39 6.25 -5.17
CA ARG A 27 -5.68 6.91 -6.45
C ARG A 27 -5.87 5.89 -7.55
N SER A 28 -6.71 6.23 -8.54
CA SER A 28 -6.81 5.49 -9.79
C SER A 28 -5.94 6.12 -10.86
N ASP A 29 -5.30 5.30 -11.68
CA ASP A 29 -4.54 5.76 -12.85
C ASP A 29 -5.49 6.32 -13.94
N LYS A 30 -6.73 5.80 -13.99
CA LYS A 30 -7.74 6.21 -14.99
C LYS A 30 -8.48 7.50 -14.67
N SER A 31 -8.50 7.88 -13.40
CA SER A 31 -9.21 9.06 -12.93
C SER A 31 -8.36 9.65 -11.83
N GLN A 32 -7.81 10.86 -12.04
CA GLN A 32 -6.94 11.57 -11.09
C GLN A 32 -7.63 11.92 -9.75
N VAL A 33 -8.83 11.36 -9.52
CA VAL A 33 -9.65 11.52 -8.33
C VAL A 33 -9.17 10.55 -7.24
N ASN A 34 -9.03 11.08 -6.03
CA ASN A 34 -8.75 10.30 -4.85
C ASN A 34 -9.97 9.43 -4.52
N ILE A 35 -9.80 8.11 -4.55
CA ILE A 35 -10.90 7.17 -4.27
C ILE A 35 -11.16 7.08 -2.78
N LYS A 36 -10.09 6.99 -2.00
CA LYS A 36 -10.15 6.93 -0.55
C LYS A 36 -8.89 7.56 0.01
N THR A 37 -9.07 8.44 0.98
CA THR A 37 -7.96 9.04 1.74
C THR A 37 -8.16 8.70 3.20
N MET A 38 -7.07 8.41 3.90
CA MET A 38 -7.09 8.08 5.31
C MET A 38 -5.82 8.59 5.98
N LEU A 39 -5.96 9.13 7.19
CA LEU A 39 -4.82 9.40 8.05
C LEU A 39 -4.34 8.07 8.63
N VAL A 40 -3.08 7.75 8.43
CA VAL A 40 -2.45 6.52 8.88
C VAL A 40 -1.29 6.83 9.81
N SER A 41 -0.92 5.86 10.63
CA SER A 41 0.19 5.91 11.55
C SER A 41 1.52 5.70 10.83
N HIS A 42 2.62 6.09 11.47
CA HIS A 42 3.97 5.80 10.94
C HIS A 42 4.18 4.30 10.67
N ALA A 43 3.69 3.44 11.56
CA ALA A 43 3.75 1.98 11.39
C ALA A 43 3.09 1.48 10.09
N PHE A 44 2.02 2.15 9.64
CA PHE A 44 1.36 1.81 8.39
C PHE A 44 2.25 2.14 7.19
N VAL A 45 2.85 3.33 7.21
CA VAL A 45 3.72 3.78 6.13
C VAL A 45 4.92 2.86 6.01
N ASP A 46 5.56 2.53 7.14
CA ASP A 46 6.69 1.59 7.18
C ASP A 46 6.30 0.21 6.66
N LEU A 47 5.18 -0.35 7.13
CA LEU A 47 4.70 -1.65 6.67
C LEU A 47 4.36 -1.63 5.18
N TRP A 48 3.71 -0.58 4.68
CA TRP A 48 3.39 -0.45 3.27
C TRP A 48 4.64 -0.35 2.40
N TRP A 49 5.65 0.39 2.86
CA TRP A 49 6.93 0.52 2.18
C TRP A 49 7.65 -0.84 2.12
N LEU A 50 7.67 -1.57 3.23
CA LEU A 50 8.22 -2.93 3.33
C LEU A 50 7.54 -3.91 2.36
N ILE A 51 6.22 -3.81 2.21
CA ILE A 51 5.44 -4.64 1.28
C ILE A 51 5.75 -4.26 -0.17
N ARG A 52 5.95 -2.97 -0.46
CA ARG A 52 6.10 -2.45 -1.82
C ARG A 52 7.53 -2.58 -2.36
N GLU A 53 8.54 -2.26 -1.56
CA GLU A 53 9.96 -2.33 -1.97
C GLU A 53 10.54 -3.73 -1.68
N ASP A 54 10.51 -4.16 -0.42
CA ASP A 54 11.13 -5.42 0.02
C ASP A 54 10.25 -6.65 -0.24
N ARG A 55 8.96 -6.46 -0.57
CA ARG A 55 7.99 -7.54 -0.72
C ARG A 55 7.93 -8.42 0.54
N GLN A 56 8.03 -7.79 1.71
CA GLN A 56 7.94 -8.44 3.00
C GLN A 56 6.73 -7.93 3.77
N PHE A 57 6.24 -8.75 4.71
CA PHE A 57 5.17 -8.38 5.61
C PHE A 57 5.65 -8.55 7.05
N ASN A 58 5.54 -7.50 7.85
CA ASN A 58 5.90 -7.52 9.25
C ASN A 58 4.65 -7.55 10.12
N LYS A 59 4.40 -8.69 10.77
CA LYS A 59 3.23 -8.87 11.66
C LYS A 59 3.26 -7.91 12.85
N ALA A 60 4.44 -7.60 13.41
CA ALA A 60 4.53 -6.69 14.55
C ALA A 60 4.07 -5.28 14.18
N LEU A 61 4.48 -4.78 13.00
CA LEU A 61 3.99 -3.49 12.50
C LEU A 61 2.48 -3.55 12.21
N PHE A 62 1.98 -4.67 11.69
CA PHE A 62 0.55 -4.85 11.45
C PHE A 62 -0.27 -4.89 12.76
N ASP A 63 0.25 -5.51 13.80
CA ASP A 63 -0.40 -5.57 15.11
C ASP A 63 -0.49 -4.20 15.78
N LEU A 64 0.44 -3.29 15.47
CA LEU A 64 0.41 -1.90 15.92
C LEU A 64 -0.66 -1.06 15.19
N LEU A 65 -1.16 -1.52 14.03
CA LEU A 65 -2.21 -0.82 13.30
C LEU A 65 -3.56 -0.96 14.00
N GLY A 66 -4.31 0.13 14.05
CA GLY A 66 -5.71 0.10 14.46
C GLY A 66 -6.58 -0.66 13.45
N GLU A 67 -7.76 -1.09 13.88
CA GLU A 67 -8.69 -1.85 13.02
C GLU A 67 -9.00 -1.14 11.69
N GLN A 68 -9.21 0.18 11.73
CA GLN A 68 -9.48 0.97 10.53
C GLN A 68 -8.30 0.96 9.55
N GLU A 69 -7.07 1.03 10.06
CA GLU A 69 -5.86 1.01 9.24
C GLU A 69 -5.64 -0.37 8.63
N ARG A 70 -5.91 -1.43 9.39
CA ARG A 70 -5.87 -2.82 8.89
C ARG A 70 -6.88 -3.04 7.78
N ASP A 71 -8.12 -2.57 7.94
CA ASP A 71 -9.15 -2.65 6.90
C ASP A 71 -8.74 -1.85 5.66
N PHE A 72 -8.22 -0.64 5.84
CA PHE A 72 -7.72 0.17 4.75
C PHE A 72 -6.54 -0.49 4.01
N MET A 73 -5.61 -1.13 4.73
CA MET A 73 -4.51 -1.87 4.14
C MET A 73 -5.04 -3.05 3.31
N ARG A 74 -5.98 -3.85 3.86
CA ARG A 74 -6.62 -4.96 3.14
C ARG A 74 -7.32 -4.46 1.88
N TYR A 75 -8.05 -3.35 1.98
CA TYR A 75 -8.73 -2.72 0.84
C TYR A 75 -7.73 -2.29 -0.24
N CYS A 76 -6.65 -1.62 0.15
CA CYS A 76 -5.59 -1.18 -0.75
C CYS A 76 -4.88 -2.37 -1.41
N LEU A 77 -4.52 -3.41 -0.67
CA LEU A 77 -3.89 -4.62 -1.21
C LEU A 77 -4.82 -5.39 -2.16
N ASN A 78 -6.13 -5.38 -1.90
CA ASN A 78 -7.11 -5.98 -2.78
C ASN A 78 -7.21 -5.22 -4.11
N LYS A 79 -7.29 -3.88 -4.05
CA LYS A 79 -7.44 -3.00 -5.22
C LYS A 79 -6.15 -2.81 -6.02
N CYS A 80 -5.04 -2.58 -5.33
CA CYS A 80 -3.74 -2.44 -5.95
C CYS A 80 -3.25 -3.81 -6.43
N LYS A 81 -3.08 -3.97 -7.75
CA LYS A 81 -2.32 -5.10 -8.32
C LYS A 81 -0.80 -4.93 -8.11
N LEU A 82 -0.40 -4.27 -7.01
CA LEU A 82 1.00 -3.92 -6.71
C LEU A 82 1.85 -5.16 -6.38
N LEU A 83 1.19 -6.26 -6.06
CA LEU A 83 1.82 -7.51 -5.68
C LEU A 83 1.68 -8.51 -6.83
N HIS A 84 2.82 -9.02 -7.30
CA HIS A 84 2.89 -10.23 -8.12
C HIS A 84 1.96 -11.29 -7.50
N GLU A 85 1.16 -12.01 -8.28
CA GLU A 85 0.04 -12.83 -7.78
C GLU A 85 0.43 -13.73 -6.59
N GLY A 86 1.65 -14.30 -6.59
CA GLY A 86 2.15 -15.13 -5.48
C GLY A 86 2.37 -14.39 -4.15
N LEU A 87 2.77 -13.12 -4.16
CA LEU A 87 3.00 -12.35 -2.93
C LEU A 87 1.72 -11.71 -2.41
N LYS A 88 0.79 -11.38 -3.32
CA LYS A 88 -0.57 -10.94 -2.97
C LYS A 88 -1.30 -12.03 -2.19
N VAL A 89 -1.26 -13.26 -2.69
CA VAL A 89 -1.91 -14.41 -2.03
C VAL A 89 -1.31 -14.63 -0.65
N ARG A 90 0.02 -14.66 -0.51
CA ARG A 90 0.67 -14.83 0.80
C ARG A 90 0.27 -13.77 1.81
N ILE A 91 0.31 -12.49 1.44
CA ILE A 91 -0.02 -11.39 2.36
C ILE A 91 -1.52 -11.38 2.68
N ILE A 92 -2.41 -11.58 1.69
CA ILE A 92 -3.86 -11.61 1.93
C ILE A 92 -4.27 -12.83 2.77
N SER A 93 -3.69 -14.01 2.51
CA SER A 93 -3.90 -15.19 3.36
C SER A 93 -3.42 -14.93 4.79
N PHE A 94 -2.28 -14.27 4.97
CA PHE A 94 -1.79 -13.90 6.30
C PHE A 94 -2.72 -12.91 7.01
N LEU A 95 -3.26 -11.94 6.27
CA LEU A 95 -4.24 -10.96 6.74
C LEU A 95 -5.63 -11.55 7.00
N MET A 96 -6.00 -12.70 6.42
CA MET A 96 -7.28 -13.37 6.67
C MET A 96 -7.23 -14.35 7.86
N VAL A 97 -6.03 -14.78 8.25
CA VAL A 97 -5.83 -15.77 9.33
C VAL A 97 -5.36 -15.12 10.64
N SER A 98 -4.82 -13.90 10.58
CA SER A 98 -4.45 -13.09 11.78
C SER A 98 -5.59 -12.19 12.21
#